data_AF-A0ABD2RB95-F1
#
_entry.id   AF-A0ABD2RB95-F1
#
_cell.length_a   1.000
_cell.length_b   1.000
_cell.length_c   1.000
_cell.angle_alpha   90.00
_cell.angle_beta   90.00
_cell.angle_gamma   90.00
#
_symmetry.space_group_name_H-M   'P 1'
#
loop_
_entity.id
_entity.type
_entity.pdbx_description
1 polymer ?
#
loop_
_entity_poly.entity_id
_entity_poly.type
_entity_poly.pdbx_seq_one_letter_code
_entity_poly.pdbx_strand_id
1 'polypeptide(L)'
;MESRGDEVIPRHPKRSKPTNPAHFSSILSQDSVLSMPNLPTELILEILLKLPVKSLLQFISVSKSWLSLISSPEFVKARPSLSASNKNYTHHGVIVKVSTKSVFVVKDCSLRSLLYHPVTEAFDLDYPGKSPNHYLGFVGVVNGLICFSIRLFDRLYDLFLWNPSIRKYKKLPNFRLDVSRCYYLDGHVNFKFGFASDELQDDYKVVGIFPIYTRGHLSRVEVKIYSLKRDSWRCIDDF
;
A
#
# COMPACT_ATOMS: atom_id res chain seq x y z
N MET A 1 31.25 -9.54 69.81
CA MET A 1 30.44 -10.64 69.26
C MET A 1 30.43 -10.48 67.76
N GLU A 2 31.19 -11.36 67.12
CA GLU A 2 31.33 -11.49 65.68
C GLU A 2 30.00 -11.85 65.03
N SER A 3 29.76 -11.35 63.81
CA SER A 3 29.44 -12.24 62.70
C SER A 3 29.70 -11.52 61.38
N ARG A 4 30.66 -12.08 60.63
CA ARG A 4 30.98 -11.79 59.24
C ARG A 4 29.87 -12.33 58.35
N GLY A 5 29.43 -11.56 57.36
CA GLY A 5 28.69 -12.05 56.20
C GLY A 5 29.52 -11.77 54.96
N ASP A 6 30.19 -12.80 54.46
CA ASP A 6 31.13 -12.76 53.34
C ASP A 6 30.45 -12.49 51.98
N GLU A 7 31.15 -11.72 51.15
CA GLU A 7 30.90 -11.49 49.73
C GLU A 7 30.92 -12.80 48.92
N VAL A 8 29.88 -13.04 48.12
CA VAL A 8 29.85 -14.13 47.14
C VAL A 8 30.06 -13.57 45.74
N ILE A 9 31.28 -13.70 45.24
CA ILE A 9 31.68 -13.44 43.85
C ILE A 9 31.14 -14.57 42.95
N PRO A 10 30.38 -14.29 41.87
CA PRO A 10 29.96 -15.32 40.93
C PRO A 10 31.14 -15.76 40.06
N ARG A 11 31.58 -17.02 40.22
CA ARG A 11 32.58 -17.67 39.37
C ARG A 11 31.96 -18.07 38.03
N HIS A 12 32.54 -17.59 36.93
CA HIS A 12 32.26 -18.06 35.58
C HIS A 12 32.51 -19.58 35.44
N PRO A 13 31.61 -20.36 34.82
CA PRO A 13 31.89 -21.74 34.49
C PRO A 13 32.87 -21.83 33.31
N LYS A 14 33.87 -22.69 33.49
CA LYS A 14 34.98 -22.95 32.58
C LYS A 14 34.51 -23.60 31.28
N ARG A 15 35.09 -23.11 30.19
CA ARG A 15 35.00 -23.62 28.81
C ARG A 15 35.42 -25.10 28.74
N SER A 16 34.51 -25.99 28.35
CA SER A 16 34.84 -27.40 28.05
C SER A 16 35.53 -27.49 26.68
N LYS A 17 36.59 -28.30 26.61
CA LYS A 17 37.34 -28.64 25.40
C LYS A 17 36.59 -29.73 24.58
N PRO A 18 36.85 -29.82 23.26
CA PRO A 18 36.06 -30.65 22.35
C PRO A 18 36.49 -32.12 22.42
N THR A 19 35.51 -33.02 22.47
CA THR A 19 35.72 -34.46 22.29
C THR A 19 35.61 -34.77 20.80
N ASN A 20 36.70 -35.27 20.20
CA ASN A 20 36.76 -35.72 18.79
C ASN A 20 36.38 -37.22 18.69
N PRO A 21 36.16 -37.78 17.48
CA PRO A 21 34.90 -38.44 17.13
C PRO A 21 34.94 -39.96 17.31
N ALA A 22 33.83 -40.54 17.76
CA ALA A 22 33.60 -41.97 17.62
C ALA A 22 33.10 -42.25 16.20
N HIS A 23 33.92 -42.97 15.44
CA HIS A 23 33.53 -43.68 14.23
C HIS A 23 32.29 -44.55 14.51
N PHE A 24 31.17 -44.23 13.88
CA PHE A 24 30.12 -45.20 13.61
C PHE A 24 30.03 -45.38 12.10
N SER A 25 30.38 -46.61 11.69
CA SER A 25 30.32 -47.09 10.33
C SER A 25 28.92 -47.03 9.76
N SER A 26 28.88 -46.65 8.49
CA SER A 26 27.81 -46.73 7.51
C SER A 26 26.72 -47.77 7.77
N ILE A 27 25.48 -47.28 7.93
CA ILE A 27 24.31 -47.99 7.42
C ILE A 27 23.78 -47.14 6.28
N LEU A 28 23.87 -47.70 5.08
CA LEU A 28 23.23 -47.21 3.86
C LEU A 28 21.72 -47.17 4.08
N SER A 29 21.19 -46.05 4.57
CA SER A 29 19.83 -45.66 4.27
C SER A 29 19.88 -44.97 2.92
N GLN A 30 19.64 -45.76 1.88
CA GLN A 30 19.31 -45.25 0.56
C GLN A 30 17.90 -44.67 0.66
N ASP A 31 17.78 -43.55 1.40
CA ASP A 31 16.62 -42.69 1.33
C ASP A 31 16.67 -42.14 -0.10
N SER A 32 15.83 -42.71 -0.95
CA SER A 32 15.45 -42.06 -2.19
C SER A 32 14.89 -40.71 -1.77
N VAL A 33 15.71 -39.67 -1.81
CA VAL A 33 15.25 -38.29 -1.88
C VAL A 33 14.34 -38.31 -3.09
N LEU A 34 13.03 -38.42 -2.85
CA LEU A 34 12.04 -38.15 -3.87
C LEU A 34 12.33 -36.71 -4.26
N SER A 35 13.12 -36.55 -5.33
CA SER A 35 13.34 -35.27 -5.98
C SER A 35 11.95 -34.77 -6.29
N MET A 36 11.43 -33.86 -5.48
CA MET A 36 10.15 -33.23 -5.73
C MET A 36 10.18 -32.78 -7.18
N PRO A 37 9.25 -33.23 -8.04
CA PRO A 37 9.27 -32.86 -9.43
C PRO A 37 9.28 -31.33 -9.49
N ASN A 38 10.32 -30.77 -10.10
CA ASN A 38 10.46 -29.34 -10.24
C ASN A 38 9.29 -28.87 -11.10
N LEU A 39 8.35 -28.14 -10.47
CA LEU A 39 7.22 -27.58 -11.18
C LEU A 39 7.75 -26.54 -12.20
N PRO A 40 7.34 -26.59 -13.47
CA PRO A 40 7.69 -25.57 -14.45
C PRO A 40 7.39 -24.15 -13.98
N THR A 41 8.22 -23.19 -14.38
CA THR A 41 8.14 -21.80 -13.89
C THR A 41 6.83 -21.13 -14.28
N GLU A 42 6.29 -21.49 -15.44
CA GLU A 42 5.02 -21.04 -15.98
C GLU A 42 3.85 -21.45 -15.07
N LEU A 43 3.86 -22.70 -14.59
CA LEU A 43 2.84 -23.20 -13.66
C LEU A 43 2.96 -22.55 -12.28
N ILE A 44 4.19 -22.31 -11.80
CA ILE A 44 4.43 -21.54 -10.56
C ILE A 44 3.83 -20.14 -10.70
N LEU A 45 4.06 -19.47 -11.84
CA LEU A 45 3.55 -18.14 -12.13
C LEU A 45 2.01 -18.13 -12.13
N GLU A 46 1.36 -19.09 -12.80
CA GLU A 46 -0.10 -19.21 -12.81
C GLU A 46 -0.69 -19.43 -11.40
N ILE A 47 -0.04 -20.25 -10.58
CA ILE A 47 -0.45 -20.48 -9.18
C ILE A 47 -0.33 -19.16 -8.41
N LEU A 48 0.83 -18.51 -8.50
CA LEU A 48 1.10 -17.23 -7.83
C LEU A 48 0.08 -16.15 -8.21
N LEU A 49 -0.27 -16.03 -9.48
CA LEU A 49 -1.23 -15.02 -9.94
C LEU A 49 -2.62 -15.20 -9.31
N LYS A 50 -3.01 -16.42 -8.94
CA LYS A 50 -4.30 -16.72 -8.30
C LYS A 50 -4.32 -16.42 -6.80
N LEU A 51 -3.18 -16.19 -6.17
CA LEU A 51 -3.11 -15.97 -4.72
C LEU A 51 -3.50 -14.55 -4.31
N PRO A 52 -4.00 -14.34 -3.08
CA PRO A 52 -4.19 -13.00 -2.50
C PRO A 52 -2.89 -12.21 -2.38
N VAL A 53 -2.98 -10.87 -2.43
CA VAL A 53 -1.79 -9.98 -2.32
C VAL A 53 -1.03 -10.22 -1.01
N LYS A 54 -1.74 -10.46 0.10
CA LYS A 54 -1.11 -10.74 1.40
C LYS A 54 -0.22 -11.99 1.37
N SER A 55 -0.69 -13.07 0.73
CA SER A 55 0.09 -14.30 0.58
C SER A 55 1.32 -14.08 -0.30
N LEU A 56 1.19 -13.31 -1.38
CA LEU A 56 2.34 -12.96 -2.22
C LEU A 56 3.42 -12.18 -1.47
N LEU A 57 3.02 -11.24 -0.62
CA LEU A 57 3.94 -10.48 0.22
C LEU A 57 4.65 -11.34 1.27
N GLN A 58 4.12 -12.51 1.61
CA GLN A 58 4.83 -13.50 2.41
C GLN A 58 5.75 -14.34 1.52
N PHE A 59 5.31 -14.69 0.31
CA PHE A 59 6.09 -15.56 -0.57
C PHE A 59 7.35 -14.91 -1.14
N ILE A 60 7.39 -13.58 -1.23
CA ILE A 60 8.64 -12.86 -1.54
C ILE A 60 9.75 -13.11 -0.51
N SER A 61 9.46 -13.55 0.71
CA SER A 61 10.49 -13.88 1.72
C SER A 61 10.93 -15.33 1.69
N VAL A 62 10.27 -16.20 0.91
CA VAL A 62 10.55 -17.65 0.87
C VAL A 62 11.86 -17.94 0.14
N SER A 63 12.12 -17.27 -0.99
CA SER A 63 13.40 -17.42 -1.72
C SER A 63 13.66 -16.26 -2.68
N LYS A 64 14.92 -16.11 -3.11
CA LYS A 64 15.30 -15.14 -4.15
C LYS A 64 14.58 -15.38 -5.48
N SER A 65 14.33 -16.65 -5.84
CA SER A 65 13.60 -17.00 -7.07
C SER A 65 12.15 -16.52 -7.02
N TRP A 66 11.45 -16.77 -5.90
CA TRP A 66 10.08 -16.30 -5.70
C TRP A 66 9.98 -14.78 -5.62
N LEU A 67 10.93 -14.12 -4.95
CA LEU A 67 11.04 -12.65 -4.97
C LEU A 67 11.19 -12.13 -6.40
N SER A 68 12.09 -12.71 -7.19
CA SER A 68 12.33 -12.32 -8.58
C SER A 68 11.08 -12.49 -9.45
N LEU A 69 10.38 -13.62 -9.29
CA LEU A 69 9.19 -13.94 -10.08
C LEU A 69 8.01 -13.02 -9.73
N ILE A 70 7.74 -12.81 -8.43
CA ILE A 70 6.62 -11.96 -7.96
C ILE A 70 6.89 -10.48 -8.25
N SER A 71 8.15 -10.05 -8.30
CA SER A 71 8.53 -8.67 -8.59
C SER A 71 8.69 -8.39 -10.09
N SER A 72 8.50 -9.40 -10.96
CA SER A 72 8.72 -9.25 -12.39
C SER A 72 7.65 -8.34 -13.03
N PRO A 73 8.00 -7.52 -14.04
CA PRO A 73 7.03 -6.67 -14.73
C PRO A 73 5.87 -7.47 -15.34
N GLU A 74 6.14 -8.68 -15.83
CA GLU A 74 5.16 -9.59 -16.41
C GLU A 74 4.13 -10.00 -15.36
N PHE A 75 4.60 -10.37 -14.16
CA PHE A 75 3.73 -10.73 -13.04
C PHE A 75 2.85 -9.55 -12.59
N VAL A 76 3.45 -8.37 -12.44
CA VAL A 76 2.75 -7.15 -12.01
C VAL A 76 1.68 -6.74 -13.03
N LYS A 77 1.96 -6.86 -14.33
CA LYS A 77 1.01 -6.52 -15.42
C LYS A 77 -0.08 -7.57 -15.64
N ALA A 78 0.22 -8.86 -15.46
CA ALA A 78 -0.75 -9.94 -15.65
C ALA A 78 -1.79 -10.03 -14.52
N ARG A 79 -1.49 -9.48 -13.34
CA ARG A 79 -2.33 -9.63 -12.17
C ARG A 79 -3.66 -8.85 -12.24
N PRO A 80 -3.70 -7.57 -12.64
CA PRO A 80 -4.95 -6.84 -12.80
C PRO A 80 -5.92 -7.51 -13.77
N SER A 81 -5.44 -7.95 -14.94
CA SER A 81 -6.29 -8.61 -15.94
C SER A 81 -6.87 -9.93 -15.42
N LEU A 82 -6.09 -10.73 -14.71
CA LEU A 82 -6.60 -11.95 -14.08
C LEU A 82 -7.63 -11.63 -12.99
N SER A 83 -7.39 -10.61 -12.16
CA SER A 83 -8.35 -10.21 -11.13
C SER A 83 -9.69 -9.78 -11.73
N ALA A 84 -9.68 -8.99 -12.81
CA ALA A 84 -10.88 -8.54 -13.51
C ALA A 84 -11.70 -9.69 -14.12
N SER A 85 -11.05 -10.79 -14.51
CA SER A 85 -11.72 -11.98 -15.05
C SER A 85 -12.41 -12.85 -13.98
N ASN A 86 -12.10 -12.66 -12.69
CA ASN A 86 -12.64 -13.47 -11.61
C ASN A 86 -14.08 -13.03 -11.24
N LYS A 87 -15.05 -13.70 -11.86
CA LYS A 87 -16.49 -13.48 -11.64
C LYS A 87 -16.97 -13.78 -10.20
N ASN A 88 -16.19 -14.51 -9.41
CA ASN A 88 -16.57 -14.94 -8.07
C ASN A 88 -16.07 -14.01 -6.96
N TYR A 89 -15.29 -12.97 -7.30
CA TYR A 89 -14.80 -11.93 -6.39
C TYR A 89 -14.06 -12.44 -5.13
N THR A 90 -13.51 -13.66 -5.16
CA THR A 90 -12.98 -14.38 -3.98
C THR A 90 -11.81 -13.67 -3.28
N HIS A 91 -11.13 -12.76 -3.97
CA HIS A 91 -9.99 -11.99 -3.43
C HIS A 91 -10.13 -10.49 -3.68
N HIS A 92 -11.35 -10.01 -3.92
CA HIS A 92 -11.63 -8.59 -4.11
C HIS A 92 -11.97 -7.93 -2.79
N GLY A 93 -11.18 -6.93 -2.41
CA GLY A 93 -11.47 -6.07 -1.27
C GLY A 93 -12.23 -4.81 -1.69
N VAL A 94 -13.08 -4.31 -0.81
CA VAL A 94 -13.73 -2.99 -0.91
C VAL A 94 -13.24 -2.15 0.25
N ILE A 95 -12.92 -0.89 -0.04
CA ILE A 95 -12.64 0.11 0.98
C ILE A 95 -13.80 1.07 1.02
N VAL A 96 -14.42 1.19 2.20
CA VAL A 96 -15.63 1.98 2.42
C VAL A 96 -15.32 3.09 3.41
N LYS A 97 -15.75 4.31 3.08
CA LYS A 97 -15.79 5.42 4.03
C LYS A 97 -17.13 5.37 4.76
N VAL A 98 -17.09 5.18 6.07
CA VAL A 98 -18.26 5.16 6.94
C VAL A 98 -18.27 6.45 7.77
N SER A 99 -19.41 7.15 7.75
CA SER A 99 -19.62 8.33 8.59
C SER A 99 -20.24 7.90 9.90
N THR A 100 -19.61 8.24 11.02
CA THR A 100 -20.23 8.18 12.34
C THR A 100 -20.61 9.58 12.80
N LYS A 101 -21.31 9.72 13.94
CA LYS A 101 -21.75 11.03 14.47
C LYS A 101 -20.59 12.00 14.76
N SER A 102 -19.38 11.49 14.97
CA SER A 102 -18.22 12.28 15.42
C SER A 102 -16.98 12.14 14.54
N VAL A 103 -16.80 11.04 13.78
CA VAL A 103 -15.57 10.80 13.01
C VAL A 103 -15.85 10.02 11.72
N PHE A 104 -15.04 10.26 10.68
CA PHE A 104 -14.98 9.38 9.51
C PHE A 104 -14.05 8.19 9.77
N VAL A 105 -14.56 7.00 9.52
CA VAL A 105 -13.80 5.75 9.62
C VAL A 105 -13.67 5.16 8.23
N VAL A 106 -12.49 4.63 7.91
CA VAL A 106 -12.27 3.86 6.69
C VAL A 106 -12.26 2.39 7.08
N LYS A 107 -13.05 1.59 6.37
CA LYS A 107 -13.19 0.17 6.62
C LYS A 107 -12.74 -0.62 5.39
N ASP A 108 -12.13 -1.78 5.59
CA ASP A 108 -11.92 -2.78 4.54
C ASP A 108 -12.81 -4.01 4.74
N CYS A 109 -13.37 -4.53 3.65
CA CYS A 109 -14.17 -5.75 3.66
C CYS A 109 -14.09 -6.51 2.34
N SER A 110 -14.60 -7.74 2.32
CA SER A 110 -14.68 -8.58 1.12
C SER A 110 -15.84 -8.14 0.22
N LEU A 111 -15.56 -7.91 -1.07
CA LEU A 111 -16.60 -7.60 -2.07
C LEU A 111 -17.60 -8.75 -2.22
N ARG A 112 -17.10 -9.99 -2.23
CA ARG A 112 -17.97 -11.18 -2.31
C ARG A 112 -18.90 -11.25 -1.11
N SER A 113 -18.39 -10.98 0.09
CA SER A 113 -19.22 -10.99 1.29
C SER A 113 -20.28 -9.90 1.20
N LEU A 114 -19.88 -8.69 0.80
CA LEU A 114 -20.78 -7.54 0.66
C LEU A 114 -21.92 -7.78 -0.34
N LEU A 115 -21.65 -8.50 -1.43
CA LEU A 115 -22.65 -8.78 -2.48
C LEU A 115 -23.58 -9.96 -2.17
N TYR A 116 -23.08 -11.00 -1.49
CA TYR A 116 -23.79 -12.28 -1.38
C TYR A 116 -24.17 -12.69 0.04
N HIS A 117 -23.75 -11.95 1.07
CA HIS A 117 -24.08 -12.26 2.47
C HIS A 117 -24.88 -11.11 3.08
N PRO A 118 -25.89 -11.41 3.93
CA PRO A 118 -26.73 -10.39 4.56
C PRO A 118 -25.95 -9.52 5.55
N VAL A 119 -24.87 -10.06 6.13
CA VAL A 119 -23.96 -9.36 7.04
C VAL A 119 -22.55 -9.57 6.56
N THR A 120 -21.77 -8.47 6.51
CA THR A 120 -20.37 -8.48 6.10
C THR A 120 -19.50 -7.92 7.20
N GLU A 121 -18.49 -8.69 7.59
CA GLU A 121 -17.46 -8.22 8.51
C GLU A 121 -16.60 -7.15 7.82
N ALA A 122 -16.34 -6.05 8.55
CA ALA A 122 -15.58 -4.92 8.06
C ALA A 122 -14.56 -4.47 9.11
N PHE A 123 -13.30 -4.41 8.72
CA PHE A 123 -12.19 -4.11 9.60
C PHE A 123 -11.79 -2.65 9.52
N ASP A 124 -11.29 -2.09 10.62
CA ASP A 124 -10.75 -0.73 10.62
C ASP A 124 -9.46 -0.68 9.81
N LEU A 125 -9.44 0.22 8.83
CA LEU A 125 -8.28 0.47 8.01
C LEU A 125 -7.70 1.84 8.38
N ASP A 126 -6.50 1.82 8.95
CA ASP A 126 -5.79 3.05 9.27
C ASP A 126 -5.20 3.68 8.01
N TYR A 127 -5.31 4.99 7.88
CA TYR A 127 -4.90 5.73 6.68
C TYR A 127 -4.09 6.97 7.05
N PRO A 128 -3.15 7.40 6.19
CA PRO A 128 -2.27 8.51 6.52
C PRO A 128 -3.03 9.83 6.59
N GLY A 129 -2.65 10.69 7.54
CA GLY A 129 -3.24 12.02 7.75
C GLY A 129 -4.58 12.05 8.49
N LYS A 130 -5.01 10.92 9.06
CA LYS A 130 -6.23 10.80 9.88
C LYS A 130 -6.22 11.79 11.04
N SER A 131 -7.30 12.56 11.18
CA SER A 131 -7.50 13.53 12.25
C SER A 131 -9.00 13.75 12.50
N PRO A 132 -9.45 14.08 13.74
CA PRO A 132 -10.86 14.17 14.10
C PRO A 132 -11.74 15.16 13.30
N ASN A 133 -11.17 16.02 12.47
CA ASN A 133 -11.92 17.04 11.72
C ASN A 133 -11.54 17.10 10.23
N HIS A 134 -10.79 16.11 9.75
CA HIS A 134 -10.37 16.03 8.37
C HIS A 134 -11.41 15.29 7.54
N TYR A 135 -11.79 15.87 6.39
CA TYR A 135 -12.69 15.21 5.46
C TYR A 135 -11.88 14.45 4.40
N LEU A 136 -11.98 13.12 4.45
CA LEU A 136 -11.40 12.23 3.44
C LEU A 136 -12.26 12.19 2.17
N GLY A 137 -11.67 12.45 1.00
CA GLY A 137 -12.30 12.24 -0.30
C GLY A 137 -11.45 11.32 -1.16
N PHE A 138 -12.00 10.19 -1.60
CA PHE A 138 -11.33 9.32 -2.57
C PHE A 138 -11.26 10.02 -3.93
N VAL A 139 -10.07 10.01 -4.54
CA VAL A 139 -9.84 10.55 -5.88
C VAL A 139 -9.93 9.43 -6.91
N GLY A 140 -9.31 8.28 -6.63
CA GLY A 140 -9.36 7.12 -7.52
C GLY A 140 -8.47 5.98 -7.04
N VAL A 141 -8.57 4.85 -7.74
CA VAL A 141 -7.76 3.65 -7.47
C VAL A 141 -7.23 3.12 -8.79
N VAL A 142 -5.92 2.83 -8.85
CA VAL A 142 -5.26 2.26 -10.04
C VAL A 142 -4.24 1.23 -9.57
N ASN A 143 -4.33 -0.01 -10.07
CA ASN A 143 -3.41 -1.12 -9.73
C ASN A 143 -3.20 -1.34 -8.22
N GLY A 144 -4.26 -1.15 -7.41
CA GLY A 144 -4.20 -1.27 -5.95
C GLY A 144 -3.56 -0.08 -5.23
N LEU A 145 -3.10 0.95 -5.95
CA LEU A 145 -2.69 2.23 -5.40
C LEU A 145 -3.92 3.15 -5.31
N ILE A 146 -4.13 3.73 -4.13
CA ILE A 146 -5.28 4.58 -3.83
C ILE A 146 -4.79 6.03 -3.79
N CYS A 147 -5.43 6.88 -4.59
CA CYS A 147 -5.29 8.32 -4.45
C CYS A 147 -6.47 8.87 -3.66
N PHE A 148 -6.17 9.66 -2.63
CA PHE A 148 -7.19 10.35 -1.85
C PHE A 148 -6.73 11.74 -1.45
N SER A 149 -7.71 12.57 -1.12
CA SER A 149 -7.53 13.93 -0.64
C SER A 149 -8.04 14.05 0.79
N ILE A 150 -7.36 14.85 1.59
CA ILE A 150 -7.81 15.26 2.92
C ILE A 150 -8.05 16.76 2.88
N ARG A 151 -9.30 17.17 3.13
CA ARG A 151 -9.63 18.57 3.32
C ARG A 151 -9.28 19.00 4.75
N LEU A 152 -8.46 20.02 4.85
CA LEU A 152 -7.97 20.65 6.07
C LEU A 152 -8.89 21.81 6.50
N PHE A 153 -8.68 22.32 7.72
CA PHE A 153 -9.46 23.42 8.30
C PHE A 153 -9.39 24.73 7.50
N ASP A 154 -8.23 25.02 6.91
CA ASP A 154 -8.00 26.16 6.02
C ASP A 154 -8.66 26.00 4.63
N ARG A 155 -9.52 24.98 4.47
CA ARG A 155 -10.17 24.56 3.22
C ARG A 155 -9.19 24.13 2.13
N LEU A 156 -7.94 23.87 2.47
CA LEU A 156 -6.95 23.30 1.55
C LEU A 156 -7.00 21.78 1.55
N TYR A 157 -6.35 21.20 0.54
CA TYR A 157 -6.34 19.76 0.33
C TYR A 157 -4.90 19.24 0.37
N ASP A 158 -4.69 18.21 1.18
CA ASP A 158 -3.50 17.37 1.08
C ASP A 158 -3.84 16.13 0.24
N LEU A 159 -2.98 15.77 -0.71
CA LEU A 159 -3.14 14.59 -1.55
C LEU A 159 -2.18 13.50 -1.11
N PHE A 160 -2.67 12.26 -1.14
CA PHE A 160 -1.91 11.07 -0.78
C PHE A 160 -2.05 10.01 -1.86
N LEU A 161 -0.96 9.31 -2.13
CA LEU A 161 -0.94 8.01 -2.78
C LEU A 161 -0.66 6.96 -1.72
N TRP A 162 -1.48 5.92 -1.65
CA TRP A 162 -1.43 4.94 -0.58
C TRP A 162 -1.65 3.52 -1.09
N ASN A 163 -0.75 2.62 -0.73
CA ASN A 163 -0.90 1.19 -0.93
C ASN A 163 -1.20 0.52 0.42
N PRO A 164 -2.46 0.17 0.70
CA PRO A 164 -2.84 -0.42 1.98
C PRO A 164 -2.23 -1.82 2.20
N SER A 165 -1.96 -2.56 1.12
CA SER A 165 -1.45 -3.93 1.21
C SER A 165 -0.04 -4.01 1.79
N ILE A 166 0.79 -3.00 1.50
CA ILE A 166 2.16 -2.88 2.01
C ILE A 166 2.32 -1.78 3.06
N ARG A 167 1.22 -1.12 3.45
CA ARG A 167 1.18 -0.02 4.43
C ARG A 167 2.15 1.13 4.11
N LYS A 168 2.40 1.39 2.82
CA LYS A 168 3.24 2.51 2.38
C LYS A 168 2.38 3.59 1.76
N TYR A 169 2.77 4.84 2.00
CA TYR A 169 2.12 5.99 1.42
C TYR A 169 3.13 7.06 1.04
N LYS A 170 2.69 7.98 0.17
CA LYS A 170 3.39 9.20 -0.19
C LYS A 170 2.40 10.36 -0.11
N LYS A 171 2.74 11.37 0.68
CA LYS A 171 2.09 12.68 0.60
C LYS A 171 2.63 13.38 -0.63
N LEU A 172 1.75 13.88 -1.49
CA LEU A 172 2.18 14.59 -2.69
C LEU A 172 2.70 15.98 -2.33
N PRO A 173 3.70 16.49 -3.08
CA PRO A 173 4.19 17.84 -2.90
C PRO A 173 3.06 18.84 -3.09
N ASN A 174 3.22 19.97 -2.43
CA ASN A 174 2.19 20.96 -2.35
C ASN A 174 2.02 21.70 -3.68
N PHE A 175 0.82 21.70 -4.25
CA PHE A 175 0.51 22.47 -5.47
C PHE A 175 0.27 23.97 -5.18
N ARG A 176 0.45 24.39 -3.92
CA ARG A 176 0.07 25.69 -3.35
C ARG A 176 0.82 26.94 -3.86
N LEU A 177 2.02 26.81 -4.44
CA LEU A 177 2.94 27.96 -4.51
C LEU A 177 2.48 29.12 -5.43
N ASP A 178 1.61 28.89 -6.42
CA ASP A 178 1.06 29.97 -7.28
C ASP A 178 -0.37 30.42 -6.93
N VAL A 179 -1.04 29.67 -6.07
CA VAL A 179 -2.50 29.68 -5.98
C VAL A 179 -2.98 30.48 -4.75
N SER A 180 -2.09 30.77 -3.79
CA SER A 180 -2.44 31.29 -2.46
C SER A 180 -2.93 32.75 -2.40
N ARG A 181 -2.90 33.56 -3.47
CA ARG A 181 -3.35 34.97 -3.36
C ARG A 181 -4.84 35.21 -3.65
N CYS A 182 -5.52 34.33 -4.38
CA CYS A 182 -6.89 34.59 -4.85
C CYS A 182 -8.00 33.91 -4.04
N TYR A 183 -7.69 32.92 -3.20
CA TYR A 183 -8.67 31.98 -2.65
C TYR A 183 -9.13 32.29 -1.22
N TYR A 184 -8.35 33.07 -0.48
CA TYR A 184 -8.69 33.44 0.89
C TYR A 184 -9.87 34.41 0.99
N LEU A 185 -10.28 35.04 -0.12
CA LEU A 185 -11.30 36.10 -0.12
C LEU A 185 -12.72 35.60 -0.42
N ASP A 186 -12.91 34.50 -1.15
CA ASP A 186 -14.24 34.09 -1.66
C ASP A 186 -14.83 32.81 -1.03
N GLY A 187 -14.13 32.17 -0.09
CA GLY A 187 -14.69 31.10 0.74
C GLY A 187 -15.02 29.77 0.04
N HIS A 188 -15.09 29.68 -1.28
CA HIS A 188 -15.49 28.46 -2.00
C HIS A 188 -14.36 27.87 -2.85
N VAL A 189 -13.57 26.99 -2.23
CA VAL A 189 -12.51 26.23 -2.91
C VAL A 189 -13.01 24.81 -3.19
N ASN A 190 -13.48 24.55 -4.42
CA ASN A 190 -13.96 23.25 -4.86
C ASN A 190 -12.99 22.64 -5.87
N PHE A 191 -11.82 22.22 -5.41
CA PHE A 191 -10.88 21.49 -6.26
C PHE A 191 -11.43 20.13 -6.65
N LYS A 192 -11.17 19.75 -7.90
CA LYS A 192 -11.47 18.40 -8.42
C LYS A 192 -10.17 17.71 -8.76
N PHE A 193 -10.11 16.42 -8.49
CA PHE A 193 -8.94 15.61 -8.74
C PHE A 193 -9.33 14.36 -9.53
N GLY A 194 -8.41 13.89 -10.36
CA GLY A 194 -8.47 12.60 -11.04
C GLY A 194 -7.15 11.86 -10.88
N PHE A 195 -7.20 10.53 -10.89
CA PHE A 195 -6.02 9.69 -10.75
C PHE A 195 -6.01 8.62 -11.84
N ALA A 196 -4.87 8.49 -12.53
CA ALA A 196 -4.72 7.55 -13.64
C ALA A 196 -3.28 7.04 -13.73
N SER A 197 -3.09 5.90 -14.38
CA SER A 197 -1.79 5.46 -14.89
C SER A 197 -1.61 5.88 -16.34
N ASP A 198 -0.43 6.39 -16.66
CA ASP A 198 0.07 6.50 -18.02
C ASP A 198 0.87 5.23 -18.33
N GLU A 199 0.25 4.30 -19.06
CA GLU A 199 0.85 3.01 -19.38
C GLU A 199 2.06 3.15 -20.33
N LEU A 200 2.07 4.16 -21.20
CA LEU A 200 3.16 4.41 -22.15
C LEU A 200 4.42 4.87 -21.43
N GLN A 201 4.25 5.74 -20.43
CA GLN A 201 5.35 6.27 -19.62
C GLN A 201 5.59 5.48 -18.33
N ASP A 202 4.79 4.43 -18.08
CA ASP A 202 4.78 3.65 -16.84
C ASP A 202 4.76 4.56 -15.59
N ASP A 203 3.92 5.59 -15.62
CA ASP A 203 3.86 6.64 -14.60
C ASP A 203 2.47 6.73 -13.99
N TYR A 204 2.40 7.12 -12.72
CA TYR A 204 1.13 7.43 -12.07
C TYR A 204 0.94 8.95 -12.05
N LYS A 205 -0.21 9.40 -12.54
CA LYS A 205 -0.50 10.83 -12.68
C LYS A 205 -1.73 11.22 -11.89
N VAL A 206 -1.65 12.36 -11.22
CA VAL A 206 -2.81 13.00 -10.57
C VAL A 206 -3.09 14.30 -11.30
N VAL A 207 -4.31 14.45 -11.79
CA VAL A 207 -4.79 15.70 -12.38
C VAL A 207 -5.54 16.47 -11.32
N GLY A 208 -5.24 17.75 -11.17
CA GLY A 208 -5.99 18.68 -10.34
C GLY A 208 -6.58 19.81 -11.18
N ILE A 209 -7.84 20.13 -10.94
CA ILE A 209 -8.56 21.24 -11.57
C ILE A 209 -8.84 22.28 -10.48
N PHE A 210 -8.28 23.48 -10.68
CA PHE A 210 -8.25 24.56 -9.71
C PHE A 210 -8.97 25.79 -10.29
N PRO A 211 -10.27 25.96 -10.02
CA PRO A 211 -10.98 27.18 -10.40
C PRO A 211 -10.41 28.36 -9.58
N ILE A 212 -10.01 29.44 -10.25
CA ILE A 212 -9.53 30.68 -9.64
C ILE A 212 -10.66 31.69 -9.67
N TYR A 213 -11.02 32.20 -8.51
CA TYR A 213 -12.03 33.24 -8.38
C TYR A 213 -11.39 34.61 -8.15
N THR A 214 -12.01 35.65 -8.68
CA THR A 214 -11.61 37.04 -8.45
C THR A 214 -12.89 37.85 -8.24
N ARG A 215 -13.04 38.45 -7.06
CA ARG A 215 -14.23 39.24 -6.68
C ARG A 215 -15.55 38.49 -6.83
N GLY A 216 -15.61 37.22 -6.43
CA GLY A 216 -16.81 36.37 -6.49
C GLY A 216 -17.02 35.66 -7.82
N HIS A 217 -16.27 36.01 -8.87
CA HIS A 217 -16.45 35.47 -10.22
C HIS A 217 -15.32 34.52 -10.61
N LEU A 218 -15.67 33.44 -11.34
CA LEU A 218 -14.69 32.53 -11.92
C LEU A 218 -13.85 33.31 -12.95
N SER A 219 -12.57 33.49 -12.65
CA SER A 219 -11.61 34.21 -13.49
C SER A 219 -10.97 33.29 -14.52
N ARG A 220 -10.39 32.17 -14.06
CA ARG A 220 -9.80 31.13 -14.91
C ARG A 220 -9.82 29.77 -14.22
N VAL A 221 -9.49 28.72 -14.94
CA VAL A 221 -9.31 27.37 -14.40
C VAL A 221 -7.89 26.92 -14.68
N GLU A 222 -7.10 26.69 -13.63
CA GLU A 222 -5.79 26.06 -13.79
C GLU A 222 -5.92 24.53 -13.74
N VAL A 223 -5.32 23.85 -14.69
CA VAL A 223 -5.18 22.39 -14.67
C VAL A 223 -3.72 22.03 -14.44
N LYS A 224 -3.45 21.27 -13.38
CA LYS A 224 -2.09 20.78 -13.08
C LYS A 224 -2.06 19.27 -13.08
N ILE A 225 -0.96 18.71 -13.60
CA ILE A 225 -0.69 17.28 -13.60
C ILE A 225 0.53 17.03 -12.72
N TYR A 226 0.35 16.21 -11.70
CA TYR A 226 1.45 15.61 -10.96
C TYR A 226 1.92 14.34 -11.66
N SER A 227 3.24 14.14 -11.74
CA SER A 227 3.87 12.90 -12.19
C SER A 227 4.58 12.26 -11.01
N LEU A 228 4.31 10.97 -10.74
CA LEU A 228 4.97 10.25 -9.66
C LEU A 228 6.45 10.02 -9.95
N LYS A 229 6.79 9.70 -11.20
CA LYS A 229 8.19 9.54 -11.64
C LYS A 229 9.00 10.82 -11.50
N ARG A 230 8.43 11.97 -11.83
CA ARG A 230 9.12 13.28 -11.74
C ARG A 230 9.03 13.93 -10.36
N ASP A 231 8.14 13.43 -9.51
CA ASP A 231 7.82 13.99 -8.19
C ASP A 231 7.49 15.48 -8.23
N SER A 232 6.77 15.91 -9.27
CA SER A 232 6.52 17.33 -9.53
C SER A 232 5.18 17.56 -10.20
N TRP A 233 4.57 18.71 -9.89
CA TRP A 233 3.43 19.25 -10.62
C TRP A 233 3.90 20.04 -11.84
N ARG A 234 3.13 19.98 -12.93
CA ARG A 234 3.24 20.88 -14.08
C ARG A 234 1.87 21.44 -14.43
N CYS A 235 1.81 22.69 -14.86
CA CYS A 235 0.60 23.24 -15.47
C CYS A 235 0.43 22.65 -16.88
N ILE A 236 -0.82 22.45 -17.29
CA ILE A 236 -1.17 22.33 -18.69
C ILE A 236 -1.47 23.77 -19.11
N ASP A 237 -0.55 24.39 -19.84
CA ASP A 237 -0.77 25.75 -20.33
C ASP A 237 -2.01 25.75 -21.24
N ASP A 238 -2.77 26.85 -21.20
CA ASP A 238 -4.09 26.99 -21.82
C ASP A 238 -4.03 26.67 -23.33
N PHE A 239 -5.00 25.85 -23.78
CA PHE A 239 -5.19 25.49 -25.19
C PHE A 239 -5.48 26.70 -26.08
#